data_AF-A0A9N9PCH2-F1
#
_entry.id   AF-A0A9N9PCH2-F1
#
_cell.length_a   1.000
_cell.length_b   1.000
_cell.length_c   1.000
_cell.angle_alpha   90.00
_cell.angle_beta   90.00
_cell.angle_gamma   90.00
#
_symmetry.space_group_name_H-M   'P 1'
#
loop_
_entity.id
_entity.type
_entity.pdbx_description
1 polymer ?
#
loop_
_entity_poly.entity_id
_entity_poly.type
_entity_poly.pdbx_seq_one_letter_code
_entity_poly.pdbx_strand_id
1 'polypeptide(L)'
;YEKGYLIEKLSESISLTYTIMKGPFKSKDLSLIENFELSKSGTIYYASTSVETLKAPFLNYESREKLKLGGWILKPVSNSPPCTKVIYVIQMNGVLPFDTSKTYLARRPL
;
A
#
# COMPACT_ATOMS: atom_id res chain seq x y z
N TYR A 1 7.03 -6.05 2.30
CA TYR A 1 5.90 -6.43 3.18
C TYR A 1 6.24 -7.71 3.93
N GLU A 2 5.59 -8.04 5.06
CA GLU A 2 5.86 -9.29 5.79
C GLU A 2 4.76 -10.34 5.57
N LYS A 3 3.50 -9.96 5.76
CA LYS A 3 2.34 -10.83 5.56
C LYS A 3 1.17 -10.01 5.02
N GLY A 4 0.32 -10.63 4.22
CA GLY A 4 -0.89 -10.03 3.67
C GLY A 4 -2.00 -11.06 3.59
N TYR A 5 -3.22 -10.65 3.91
CA TYR A 5 -4.41 -11.49 3.94
C TYR A 5 -5.57 -10.74 3.31
N LEU A 6 -6.25 -11.39 2.36
CA LEU A 6 -7.56 -10.93 1.90
C LEU A 6 -8.57 -11.23 3.01
N ILE A 7 -9.24 -10.21 3.54
CA ILE A 7 -10.33 -10.37 4.50
C ILE A 7 -11.62 -10.64 3.74
N GLU A 8 -11.89 -9.81 2.73
CA GLU A 8 -13.15 -9.83 2.00
C GLU A 8 -12.97 -9.16 0.64
N LYS A 9 -13.61 -9.74 -0.39
CA LYS A 9 -13.76 -9.08 -1.70
C LYS A 9 -15.08 -8.30 -1.67
N LEU A 10 -15.00 -6.97 -1.75
CA LEU A 10 -16.17 -6.09 -1.68
C LEU A 10 -16.81 -5.87 -3.05
N SER A 11 -16.00 -5.93 -4.12
CA SER A 11 -16.45 -5.92 -5.51
C SER A 11 -15.39 -6.61 -6.39
N GLU A 12 -15.61 -6.66 -7.71
CA GLU A 12 -14.59 -7.15 -8.64
C GLU A 12 -13.26 -6.40 -8.55
N SER A 13 -13.30 -5.11 -8.23
CA SER A 13 -12.12 -4.25 -8.16
C SER A 13 -11.71 -3.85 -6.75
N ILE A 14 -12.59 -4.02 -5.76
CA ILE A 14 -12.38 -3.54 -4.39
C ILE A 14 -12.22 -4.70 -3.41
N SER A 15 -11.17 -4.64 -2.60
CA SER A 15 -10.88 -5.63 -1.57
C SER A 15 -10.60 -4.98 -0.22
N LEU A 16 -11.02 -5.66 0.84
CA LEU A 16 -10.60 -5.38 2.21
C LEU A 16 -9.47 -6.33 2.57
N THR A 17 -8.31 -5.78 2.92
CA THR A 17 -7.13 -6.57 3.26
C THR A 17 -6.60 -6.23 4.64
N TYR A 18 -5.88 -7.20 5.20
CA TYR A 18 -5.09 -7.04 6.41
C TYR A 18 -3.63 -7.33 6.08
N THR A 19 -2.73 -6.43 6.44
CA THR A 19 -1.34 -6.49 6.04
C THR A 19 -0.41 -6.13 7.19
N ILE A 20 0.68 -6.88 7.31
CA ILE A 20 1.79 -6.58 8.24
C ILE A 20 2.95 -6.04 7.42
N MET A 21 3.36 -4.81 7.73
CA MET A 21 4.51 -4.14 7.17
C MET A 21 5.68 -4.15 8.15
N LYS A 22 6.88 -4.42 7.63
CA LYS A 22 8.11 -4.16 8.35
C LYS A 22 8.31 -2.66 8.52
N GLY A 23 8.29 -2.18 9.76
CA GLY A 23 8.63 -0.80 10.11
C GLY A 23 10.13 -0.66 10.43
N PRO A 24 10.59 0.57 10.72
CA PRO A 24 12.00 0.82 11.07
C PRO A 24 12.39 0.23 12.43
N PHE A 25 11.46 0.16 13.39
CA PHE A 25 11.72 -0.32 14.77
C PHE A 25 10.91 -1.56 15.13
N LYS A 26 9.65 -1.62 14.69
CA LYS A 26 8.73 -2.75 14.90
C LYS A 26 7.85 -2.94 13.67
N SER A 27 7.42 -4.17 13.43
CA SER A 27 6.37 -4.44 12.46
C SER A 27 5.09 -3.72 12.87
N LYS A 28 4.36 -3.26 11.86
CA LYS A 28 3.09 -2.55 12.05
C LYS A 28 2.03 -3.20 11.18
N ASP A 29 0.85 -3.36 11.73
CA ASP A 29 -0.30 -3.83 10.97
C ASP A 29 -1.07 -2.67 10.33
N LEU A 30 -1.75 -3.01 9.25
CA LEU A 30 -2.63 -2.15 8.46
C LEU A 30 -3.88 -2.96 8.14
N SER A 31 -5.04 -2.29 8.22
CA SER A 31 -6.24 -2.74 7.53
C SER A 31 -6.51 -1.76 6.41
N LEU A 32 -6.64 -2.26 5.19
CA LEU A 32 -6.69 -1.45 3.98
C LEU A 32 -7.96 -1.77 3.19
N ILE A 33 -8.59 -0.72 2.67
CA ILE A 33 -9.43 -0.87 1.49
C ILE A 33 -8.55 -0.61 0.26
N GLU A 34 -8.64 -1.50 -0.71
CA GLU A 34 -7.81 -1.52 -1.90
C GLU A 34 -8.72 -1.51 -3.13
N ASN A 35 -8.34 -0.77 -4.16
CA ASN A 35 -9.04 -0.73 -5.43
C ASN A 35 -8.03 -0.82 -6.57
N PHE A 36 -8.38 -1.54 -7.64
CA PHE A 36 -7.62 -1.54 -8.88
C PHE A 36 -8.47 -1.10 -10.07
N GLU A 37 -7.87 -0.37 -11.01
CA GLU A 37 -8.54 0.10 -12.21
C GLU A 37 -7.61 -0.06 -13.42
N LEU A 38 -8.15 -0.57 -14.53
CA LEU A 38 -7.48 -0.59 -15.82
C LEU A 38 -8.05 0.51 -16.71
N SER A 39 -7.21 1.49 -17.03
CA SER A 39 -7.58 2.54 -17.98
C SER A 39 -7.57 2.05 -19.42
N LYS A 40 -8.26 2.79 -20.30
CA LYS A 40 -8.30 2.53 -21.75
C LYS A 40 -6.90 2.52 -22.40
N SER A 41 -5.93 3.23 -21.84
CA SER A 41 -4.54 3.25 -22.34
C SER A 41 -3.70 2.05 -21.88
N GLY A 42 -4.29 1.11 -21.14
CA GLY A 42 -3.58 -0.02 -20.56
C GLY A 42 -2.83 0.32 -19.27
N THR A 43 -2.97 1.55 -18.73
CA THR A 43 -2.39 1.88 -17.41
C THR A 43 -3.20 1.18 -16.32
N ILE A 44 -2.51 0.46 -15.43
CA ILE A 44 -3.09 -0.13 -14.22
C ILE A 44 -2.85 0.84 -13.06
N TYR A 45 -3.93 1.19 -12.38
CA TYR A 45 -3.91 1.91 -11.12
C TYR A 45 -4.26 0.93 -10.01
N TYR A 46 -3.46 0.90 -8.97
CA TYR A 46 -3.77 0.21 -7.73
C TYR A 46 -3.63 1.23 -6.61
N ALA A 47 -4.68 1.42 -5.82
CA ALA A 47 -4.71 2.38 -4.73
C ALA A 47 -5.24 1.71 -3.46
N SER A 48 -4.69 2.09 -2.33
CA SER A 48 -5.08 1.61 -1.02
C SER A 48 -5.04 2.72 0.01
N THR A 49 -5.92 2.63 0.99
CA THR A 49 -5.98 3.54 2.14
C THR A 49 -6.44 2.78 3.38
N SER A 50 -6.06 3.26 4.56
CA SER A 50 -6.44 2.62 5.81
C SER A 50 -7.93 2.76 6.08
N VAL A 51 -8.52 1.68 6.58
CA VAL A 51 -9.92 1.62 6.99
C VAL A 51 -10.03 1.03 8.39
N GLU A 52 -10.98 1.53 9.17
CA GLU A 52 -11.33 0.96 10.47
C GLU A 52 -12.38 -0.13 10.25
N THR A 53 -12.10 -1.33 10.77
CA THR A 53 -12.98 -2.49 10.63
C THR A 53 -12.77 -3.46 11.79
N LEU A 54 -13.86 -4.10 12.22
CA LEU A 54 -13.85 -5.17 13.21
C LEU A 54 -13.47 -6.53 12.60
N LYS A 55 -13.40 -6.64 11.26
CA LYS A 55 -13.06 -7.89 10.55
C LYS A 55 -11.55 -8.19 10.53
N ALA A 56 -10.72 -7.17 10.75
CA ALA A 56 -9.27 -7.34 10.81
C ALA A 56 -8.83 -7.77 12.22
N PRO A 57 -7.87 -8.71 12.34
CA PRO A 57 -7.42 -9.19 13.64
C PRO A 57 -6.88 -8.05 14.50
N PHE A 58 -7.26 -8.05 15.77
CA PHE A 58 -6.67 -7.16 16.77
C PHE A 58 -5.32 -7.74 17.18
N LEU A 59 -4.23 -7.10 16.76
CA LEU A 59 -2.92 -7.38 17.34
C LEU A 59 -2.71 -6.49 18.57
N ASN A 60 -1.98 -7.00 19.56
CA ASN A 60 -1.59 -6.29 20.78
C ASN A 60 -0.64 -5.10 20.53
N TYR A 61 -0.61 -4.54 19.31
CA TYR A 61 0.08 -3.30 19.05
C TYR A 61 -0.77 -2.16 19.60
N GLU A 62 -0.15 -1.30 20.41
CA GLU A 62 -0.79 -0.13 21.04
C GLU A 62 -1.55 0.78 20.06
N SER A 63 -1.27 0.69 18.75
CA SER A 63 -2.08 1.30 17.68
C SER A 63 -1.78 0.68 16.31
N ARG A 64 -2.84 0.46 15.51
CA ARG A 64 -2.76 0.12 14.09
C ARG A 64 -2.26 1.32 13.29
N GLU A 65 -1.37 1.10 12.32
CA GLU A 65 -0.83 2.16 11.48
C GLU A 65 -1.91 2.74 10.55
N LYS A 66 -1.77 4.02 10.15
CA LYS A 66 -2.69 4.67 9.21
C LYS A 66 -1.96 5.14 7.95
N LEU A 67 -2.27 4.48 6.84
CA LEU A 67 -1.86 4.83 5.49
C LEU A 67 -2.93 5.74 4.87
N LYS A 68 -2.56 6.99 4.52
CA LYS A 68 -3.49 7.91 3.86
C LYS A 68 -3.70 7.53 2.41
N LEU A 69 -2.62 7.21 1.72
CA LEU A 69 -2.61 6.73 0.35
C LEU A 69 -1.40 5.84 0.14
N GLY A 70 -1.59 4.66 -0.39
CA GLY A 70 -0.53 3.82 -0.95
C GLY A 70 -0.99 3.30 -2.31
N GLY A 71 -0.07 3.06 -3.23
CA GLY A 71 -0.49 2.56 -4.52
C GLY A 71 0.58 2.49 -5.56
N TRP A 72 0.23 1.83 -6.66
CA TRP A 72 1.06 1.65 -7.82
C TRP A 72 0.37 2.21 -9.05
N ILE A 73 1.15 2.84 -9.91
CA ILE A 73 0.74 3.21 -11.26
C ILE A 73 1.68 2.51 -12.22
N LEU A 74 1.15 1.55 -12.98
CA LEU A 74 1.90 0.75 -13.95
C LEU A 74 1.49 1.21 -15.34
N LYS A 75 2.37 1.99 -15.98
CA LYS A 75 2.11 2.56 -17.31
C LYS A 75 2.86 1.77 -18.38
N PRO A 76 2.19 1.24 -19.40
CA PRO A 76 2.89 0.70 -20.56
C PRO A 76 3.64 1.83 -21.27
N VAL A 77 4.85 1.54 -21.73
CA VAL A 77 5.66 2.47 -22.54
C VAL A 77 5.87 1.83 -23.90
N SER A 78 5.56 2.57 -24.96
CA SER A 78 5.71 2.15 -26.36
C SER A 78 7.18 2.14 -26.79
N ASN A 79 7.99 1.28 -26.18
CA ASN A 79 9.40 1.05 -26.50
C ASN A 79 9.61 -0.38 -27.01
N SER A 80 10.71 -0.59 -27.74
CA SER A 80 11.24 -1.92 -28.05
C SER A 80 12.61 -2.05 -27.36
N PRO A 81 12.79 -2.98 -26.41
CA PRO A 81 11.83 -3.99 -25.93
C PRO A 81 10.66 -3.38 -25.12
N PRO A 82 9.54 -4.13 -24.94
CA PRO A 82 8.43 -3.68 -24.11
C PRO A 82 8.89 -3.25 -22.72
N CYS A 83 8.48 -2.06 -22.29
CA CYS A 83 8.88 -1.47 -21.01
C CYS A 83 7.63 -1.00 -20.23
N THR A 84 7.71 -1.08 -18.90
CA THR A 84 6.67 -0.57 -17.99
C THR A 84 7.26 0.51 -17.09
N LYS A 85 6.66 1.70 -17.10
CA LYS A 85 6.97 2.73 -16.11
C LYS A 85 6.18 2.44 -14.84
N VAL A 86 6.91 2.17 -13.76
CA VAL A 86 6.36 1.87 -12.44
C VAL A 86 6.50 3.10 -11.55
N ILE A 87 5.38 3.55 -10.97
CA ILE A 87 5.36 4.64 -10.01
C ILE A 87 4.73 4.11 -8.72
N TYR A 88 5.46 4.20 -7.61
CA TYR A 88 4.92 3.96 -6.29
C TYR A 88 4.52 5.28 -5.63
N VAL A 89 3.30 5.37 -5.13
CA VAL A 89 2.81 6.52 -4.37
C VAL A 89 2.58 6.07 -2.94
N ILE A 90 3.12 6.81 -1.97
CA ILE A 90 2.93 6.53 -0.56
C ILE A 90 2.82 7.81 0.25
N GLN A 91 1.81 7.86 1.12
CA GLN A 91 1.57 8.92 2.08
C GLN A 91 1.21 8.27 3.43
N MET A 92 2.15 8.35 4.37
CA MET A 92 1.98 7.88 5.74
C MET A 92 2.09 9.07 6.71
N ASN A 93 1.52 8.93 7.90
CA ASN A 93 1.86 9.85 8.98
C ASN A 93 3.31 9.58 9.41
N GLY A 94 4.13 10.63 9.51
CA GLY A 94 5.53 10.50 9.90
C GLY A 94 5.64 9.99 11.34
N VAL A 95 6.25 8.82 11.53
CA VAL A 95 6.58 8.26 12.86
C VAL A 95 7.95 8.76 13.35
N LEU A 96 8.72 9.37 12.45
CA LEU A 96 10.10 9.79 12.63
C LEU A 96 10.21 11.31 12.38
N PRO A 97 11.24 11.99 12.94
CA PRO A 97 11.58 13.36 12.57
C PRO A 97 11.61 13.49 11.04
N PHE A 98 11.07 14.60 10.52
CA PHE A 98 10.69 14.77 9.11
C PHE A 98 11.79 14.35 8.10
N ASP A 99 13.06 14.55 8.45
CA ASP A 99 14.21 14.29 7.58
C ASP A 99 14.57 12.79 7.46
N THR A 100 14.41 12.02 8.53
CA THR A 100 14.72 10.57 8.52
C THR A 100 13.56 9.74 7.94
N SER A 101 12.32 10.23 8.06
CA SER A 101 11.14 9.57 7.50
C SER A 101 11.18 9.49 5.96
N LYS A 102 11.57 10.59 5.29
CA LYS A 102 11.71 10.65 3.82
C LYS A 102 12.80 9.71 3.32
N THR A 103 13.97 9.76 3.96
CA THR A 103 15.12 8.93 3.58
C THR A 103 14.81 7.44 3.75
N TYR A 104 14.13 7.08 4.84
CA TYR A 104 13.68 5.69 5.06
C TYR A 104 12.71 5.23 3.98
N LEU A 105 11.68 6.03 3.67
CA LEU A 105 10.69 5.68 2.65
C LEU A 105 11.32 5.55 1.26
N ALA A 106 12.27 6.42 0.91
CA ALA A 106 12.97 6.37 -0.38
C ALA A 106 13.90 5.15 -0.52
N ARG A 107 14.43 4.62 0.59
CA ARG A 107 15.34 3.45 0.60
C ARG A 107 14.66 2.14 0.96
N ARG A 108 13.37 2.17 1.26
CA ARG A 108 12.62 0.99 1.67
C ARG A 108 12.55 0.02 0.50
N PRO A 109 12.98 -1.26 0.68
CA PRO A 109 12.73 -2.30 -0.32
C PRO A 109 11.23 -2.43 -0.51
N LEU A 110 10.78 -2.32 -1.76
CA LEU A 110 9.38 -2.45 -2.15
C LEU A 110 8.95 -3.92 -2.15
#